data_AF-A0A4P5Y1L4-F1
#
_entry.id   AF-A0A4P5Y1L4-F1
#
_cell.length_a   1.000
_cell.length_b   1.000
_cell.length_c   1.000
_cell.angle_alpha   90.00
_cell.angle_beta   90.00
_cell.angle_gamma   90.00
#
_symmetry.space_group_name_H-M   'P 1'
#
loop_
_entity.id
_entity.type
_entity.pdbx_description
1 polymer ?
#
loop_
_entity_poly.entity_id
_entity_poly.type
_entity_poly.pdbx_seq_one_letter_code
_entity_poly.pdbx_strand_id
1 'polypeptide(L)'
;MQDDERLLSLATNQQTLFLLVEVKTDLCNINGPWSNADQGNMQRVVRRLGFAEDDQIEGIAASMYRELRWEDQNTVLQYVAVGKRKNDGRGRQFARLAQVTWDEIAQFFYERFQQFPEKLPSDGRLIHEQWPDFGRAYGKRFRRMKSSRESEEFVLDYIESERVLRTS
;
A
#
# COMPACT_ATOMS: atom_id res chain seq x y z
N MET A 1 19.11 -4.81 0.57
CA MET A 1 17.67 -4.61 0.33
C MET A 1 17.33 -5.31 -0.95
N GLN A 2 16.47 -6.32 -0.87
CA GLN A 2 15.74 -6.78 -2.03
C GLN A 2 14.43 -6.01 -1.98
N ASP A 3 14.31 -5.00 -2.82
CA ASP A 3 13.04 -4.31 -3.01
C ASP A 3 11.97 -5.35 -3.38
N ASP A 4 10.73 -5.14 -2.95
CA ASP A 4 9.66 -6.10 -3.18
C ASP A 4 9.38 -6.23 -4.68
N GLU A 5 9.85 -7.32 -5.28
CA GLU A 5 9.67 -7.63 -6.70
C GLU A 5 8.21 -7.58 -7.11
N ARG A 6 7.27 -7.89 -6.21
CA ARG A 6 5.82 -7.80 -6.48
C ARG A 6 5.37 -6.37 -6.77
N LEU A 7 6.09 -5.37 -6.25
CA LEU A 7 5.83 -3.96 -6.44
C LEU A 7 6.70 -3.36 -7.55
N LEU A 8 7.95 -3.82 -7.67
CA LEU A 8 8.85 -3.37 -8.73
C LEU A 8 8.43 -3.85 -10.11
N SER A 9 7.88 -5.07 -10.21
CA SER A 9 7.45 -5.64 -11.49
C SER A 9 6.06 -5.17 -11.93
N LEU A 10 5.45 -4.22 -11.23
CA LEU A 10 4.09 -3.76 -11.54
C LEU A 10 4.02 -2.97 -12.84
N ALA A 11 5.10 -2.33 -13.27
CA ALA A 11 5.15 -1.54 -14.49
C ALA A 11 6.55 -1.57 -15.08
N THR A 12 6.66 -1.37 -16.39
CA THR A 12 7.94 -1.12 -17.05
C THR A 12 8.38 0.34 -16.85
N ASN A 13 9.64 0.65 -17.11
CA ASN A 13 10.18 2.01 -17.05
C ASN A 13 9.53 3.00 -18.04
N GLN A 14 8.75 2.49 -19.00
CA GLN A 14 8.05 3.29 -20.02
C GLN A 14 6.60 3.58 -19.62
N GLN A 15 6.09 2.91 -18.59
CA GLN A 15 4.71 3.04 -18.14
C GLN A 15 4.59 3.94 -16.91
N THR A 16 3.52 4.72 -16.85
CA THR A 16 3.08 5.39 -15.63
C THR A 16 2.31 4.41 -14.76
N LEU A 17 2.69 4.26 -13.49
CA LEU A 17 2.01 3.38 -12.53
C LEU A 17 1.09 4.18 -11.61
N PHE A 18 -0.21 3.90 -11.68
CA PHE A 18 -1.21 4.34 -10.71
C PHE A 18 -1.52 3.21 -9.74
N LEU A 19 -1.45 3.50 -8.44
CA LEU A 19 -1.81 2.56 -7.37
C LEU A 19 -3.08 3.01 -6.66
N LEU A 20 -4.08 2.12 -6.62
CA LEU A 20 -5.25 2.25 -5.76
C LEU A 20 -5.01 1.43 -4.50
N VAL A 21 -4.64 2.11 -3.41
CA VAL A 21 -4.28 1.44 -2.16
C VAL A 21 -5.45 1.47 -1.19
N GLU A 22 -5.92 0.30 -0.76
CA GLU A 22 -6.87 0.16 0.34
C GLU A 22 -6.16 -0.40 1.57
N VAL A 23 -6.26 0.31 2.68
CA VAL A 23 -5.56 0.01 3.93
C VAL A 23 -6.55 -0.48 4.98
N LYS A 24 -6.30 -1.65 5.55
CA LYS A 24 -7.09 -2.29 6.62
C LYS A 24 -6.20 -2.65 7.81
N THR A 25 -6.80 -2.78 8.99
CA THR A 25 -6.07 -3.16 10.21
C THR A 25 -5.86 -4.67 10.33
N ASP A 26 -6.73 -5.52 9.74
CA ASP A 26 -6.63 -6.99 9.80
C ASP A 26 -6.44 -7.62 8.41
N LEU A 27 -7.51 -8.05 7.73
CA LEU A 27 -7.37 -8.70 6.42
C LEU A 27 -7.10 -7.68 5.30
N CYS A 28 -6.18 -8.02 4.40
CA CYS A 28 -6.06 -7.40 3.08
C CYS A 28 -7.38 -7.60 2.30
N ASN A 29 -8.32 -6.67 2.44
CA ASN A 29 -9.66 -6.80 1.88
C ASN A 29 -10.03 -5.58 1.07
N ILE A 30 -11.01 -5.76 0.19
CA ILE A 30 -11.51 -4.72 -0.72
C ILE A 30 -12.90 -4.33 -0.25
N ASN A 31 -13.13 -3.03 -0.11
CA ASN A 31 -14.45 -2.51 0.20
C ASN A 31 -15.45 -2.84 -0.92
N GLY A 32 -16.68 -3.18 -0.53
CA GLY A 32 -17.78 -3.54 -1.45
C GLY A 32 -17.92 -2.59 -2.65
N PRO A 33 -17.95 -1.26 -2.45
CA PRO A 33 -18.04 -0.29 -3.54
C PRO A 33 -16.97 -0.43 -4.65
N TRP A 34 -15.78 -0.94 -4.34
CA TRP A 34 -14.70 -1.17 -5.32
C TRP A 34 -14.82 -2.50 -6.06
N SER A 35 -15.65 -3.42 -5.57
CA SER A 35 -15.86 -4.75 -6.17
C SER A 35 -17.25 -4.92 -6.79
N ASN A 36 -18.14 -3.94 -6.61
CA ASN A 36 -19.48 -3.94 -7.18
C ASN A 36 -19.55 -2.97 -8.37
N ALA A 37 -19.71 -3.53 -9.57
CA ALA A 37 -19.81 -2.77 -10.81
C ALA A 37 -20.99 -1.79 -10.83
N ASP A 38 -22.11 -2.13 -10.18
CA ASP A 38 -23.32 -1.31 -10.14
C ASP A 38 -23.11 0.02 -9.38
N GLN A 39 -22.04 0.12 -8.60
CA GLN A 39 -21.72 1.31 -7.81
C GLN A 39 -20.87 2.33 -8.56
N GLY A 40 -20.30 1.99 -9.73
CA GLY A 40 -19.61 2.93 -10.61
C GLY A 40 -18.32 3.56 -10.05
N ASN A 41 -17.75 3.04 -8.95
CA ASN A 41 -16.59 3.66 -8.31
C ASN A 41 -15.31 3.57 -9.14
N MET A 42 -15.12 2.48 -9.90
CA MET A 42 -13.96 2.35 -10.79
C MET A 42 -13.98 3.39 -11.91
N GLN A 43 -15.15 3.62 -12.53
CA GLN A 43 -15.30 4.69 -13.52
C GLN A 43 -14.99 6.06 -12.92
N ARG A 44 -15.49 6.32 -11.70
CA ARG A 44 -15.26 7.59 -11.01
C ARG A 44 -13.78 7.80 -10.69
N VAL A 45 -13.06 6.78 -10.23
CA VAL A 45 -11.63 6.91 -9.92
C VAL A 45 -10.80 7.06 -11.18
N VAL A 46 -11.08 6.28 -12.25
CA VAL A 46 -10.39 6.41 -13.54
C VAL A 46 -10.54 7.83 -14.11
N ARG A 47 -11.75 8.40 -14.11
CA ARG A 47 -11.99 9.81 -14.48
C ARG A 47 -11.12 10.79 -13.69
N ARG A 48 -11.01 10.57 -12.38
CA ARG A 48 -10.26 11.48 -11.49
C ARG A 48 -8.74 11.35 -11.62
N LEU A 49 -8.24 10.19 -12.03
CA LEU A 49 -6.83 10.01 -12.31
C LEU A 49 -6.42 10.72 -13.61
N GLY A 50 -7.37 10.95 -14.54
CA GLY A 50 -7.19 11.84 -15.68
C GLY A 50 -6.25 11.32 -16.77
N PHE A 51 -5.93 10.02 -16.77
CA PHE A 51 -5.06 9.41 -17.79
C PHE A 51 -5.82 8.81 -18.98
N ALA A 52 -7.15 8.70 -18.89
CA ALA A 52 -7.99 8.01 -19.87
C ALA A 52 -9.02 8.96 -20.49
N GLU A 53 -9.26 8.79 -21.78
CA GLU A 53 -10.34 9.45 -22.51
C GLU A 53 -11.70 8.84 -22.14
N ASP A 54 -12.78 9.61 -22.28
CA ASP A 54 -14.13 9.23 -21.81
C ASP A 54 -14.64 7.89 -22.41
N ASP A 55 -14.28 7.59 -23.66
CA ASP A 55 -14.66 6.37 -24.36
C ASP A 55 -13.88 5.11 -23.88
N GLN A 56 -12.75 5.31 -23.19
CA GLN A 56 -11.92 4.22 -22.64
C GLN A 56 -12.36 3.79 -21.24
N ILE A 57 -13.06 4.67 -20.51
CA ILE A 57 -13.30 4.54 -19.07
C ILE A 57 -14.06 3.27 -18.70
N GLU A 58 -15.09 2.92 -19.48
CA GLU A 58 -15.88 1.72 -19.19
C GLU A 58 -15.06 0.44 -19.38
N GLY A 59 -14.18 0.40 -20.40
CA GLY A 59 -13.27 -0.72 -20.62
C GLY A 59 -12.27 -0.90 -19.49
N ILE A 60 -11.65 0.20 -19.05
CA ILE A 60 -10.72 0.22 -17.91
C ILE A 60 -11.43 -0.23 -16.63
N ALA A 61 -12.60 0.35 -16.34
CA ALA A 61 -13.37 0.02 -15.15
C ALA A 61 -13.80 -1.46 -15.14
N ALA A 62 -14.22 -2.01 -16.29
CA ALA A 62 -14.57 -3.42 -16.41
C ALA A 62 -13.36 -4.35 -16.14
N SER A 63 -12.15 -3.96 -16.56
CA SER A 63 -10.92 -4.68 -16.20
C SER A 63 -10.66 -4.60 -14.70
N MET A 64 -10.80 -3.40 -14.11
CA MET A 64 -10.60 -3.19 -12.69
C MET A 64 -11.59 -3.98 -11.83
N TYR A 65 -12.88 -4.07 -12.18
CA TYR A 65 -13.82 -4.88 -11.40
C TYR A 65 -13.56 -6.39 -11.50
N ARG A 66 -12.94 -6.85 -12.59
CA ARG A 66 -12.71 -8.27 -12.84
C ARG A 66 -11.38 -8.75 -12.27
N GLU A 67 -10.33 -7.97 -12.45
CA GLU A 67 -8.96 -8.38 -12.16
C GLU A 67 -8.28 -7.48 -11.13
N LEU A 68 -8.86 -6.32 -10.82
CA LEU A 68 -8.25 -5.26 -10.01
C LEU A 68 -6.94 -4.74 -10.60
N ARG A 69 -6.81 -4.89 -11.92
CA ARG A 69 -5.72 -4.35 -12.69
C ARG A 69 -6.19 -4.00 -14.10
N TRP A 70 -5.57 -2.99 -14.67
CA TRP A 70 -5.63 -2.67 -16.09
C TRP A 70 -4.24 -2.19 -16.53
N GLU A 71 -3.85 -2.49 -17.77
CA GLU A 71 -2.59 -2.03 -18.34
C GLU A 71 -2.69 -1.87 -19.86
N ASP A 72 -1.97 -0.87 -20.38
CA ASP A 72 -1.68 -0.71 -21.80
C ASP A 72 -0.18 -0.45 -22.01
N GLN A 73 0.21 0.07 -23.18
CA GLN A 73 1.63 0.35 -23.48
C GLN A 73 2.24 1.46 -22.62
N ASN A 74 1.43 2.37 -22.08
CA ASN A 74 1.88 3.61 -21.44
C ASN A 74 1.50 3.72 -19.97
N THR A 75 0.54 2.93 -19.50
CA THR A 75 -0.05 3.08 -18.16
C THR A 75 -0.41 1.73 -17.55
N VAL A 76 -0.21 1.62 -16.24
CA VAL A 76 -0.74 0.55 -15.40
C VAL A 76 -1.59 1.16 -14.29
N LEU A 77 -2.78 0.60 -14.10
CA LEU A 77 -3.60 0.84 -12.92
C LEU A 77 -3.66 -0.45 -12.10
N GLN A 78 -3.13 -0.42 -10.87
CA GLN A 78 -3.06 -1.59 -9.99
C GLN A 78 -3.76 -1.32 -8.66
N TYR A 79 -4.60 -2.25 -8.22
CA TYR A 79 -5.15 -2.24 -6.87
C TYR A 79 -4.22 -2.96 -5.88
N VAL A 80 -4.00 -2.37 -4.72
CA VAL A 80 -3.17 -2.94 -3.65
C VAL A 80 -3.97 -2.96 -2.34
N ALA A 81 -4.10 -4.11 -1.71
CA ALA A 81 -4.72 -4.25 -0.40
C ALA A 81 -3.66 -4.44 0.69
N VAL A 82 -3.69 -3.57 1.70
CA VAL A 82 -2.79 -3.60 2.85
C VAL A 82 -3.54 -4.08 4.09
N GLY A 83 -2.92 -4.96 4.87
CA GLY A 83 -3.51 -5.54 6.08
C GLY A 83 -2.49 -6.23 6.97
N LYS A 84 -2.91 -6.72 8.13
CA LYS A 84 -2.11 -7.62 8.99
C LYS A 84 -1.90 -8.99 8.36
N ARG A 85 -2.88 -9.49 7.61
CA ARG A 85 -2.84 -10.83 7.00
C ARG A 85 -3.44 -10.83 5.61
N LYS A 86 -2.88 -11.67 4.73
CA LYS A 86 -3.41 -11.91 3.39
C LYS A 86 -4.80 -12.54 3.47
N ASN A 87 -5.64 -12.21 2.49
CA ASN A 87 -6.96 -12.77 2.31
C ASN A 87 -6.96 -13.70 1.11
N ASP A 88 -6.78 -14.99 1.36
CA ASP A 88 -6.70 -16.00 0.30
C ASP A 88 -8.00 -16.10 -0.52
N GLY A 89 -9.15 -15.82 0.11
CA GLY A 89 -10.43 -15.78 -0.58
C GLY A 89 -10.45 -14.71 -1.67
N ARG A 90 -9.99 -13.50 -1.33
CA ARG A 90 -9.85 -12.40 -2.31
C ARG A 90 -8.72 -12.65 -3.30
N GLY A 91 -7.60 -13.24 -2.88
CA GLY A 91 -6.53 -13.63 -3.79
C GLY A 91 -6.96 -14.65 -4.84
N ARG A 92 -7.84 -15.60 -4.47
CA ARG A 92 -8.46 -16.53 -5.43
C ARG A 92 -9.47 -15.85 -6.34
N GLN A 93 -10.28 -14.94 -5.80
CA GLN A 93 -11.27 -14.19 -6.57
C GLN A 93 -10.61 -13.25 -7.59
N PHE A 94 -9.51 -12.62 -7.21
CA PHE A 94 -8.79 -11.62 -7.99
C PHE A 94 -7.31 -11.99 -8.06
N ALA A 95 -6.94 -12.79 -9.05
CA ALA A 95 -5.59 -13.32 -9.18
C ALA A 95 -4.49 -12.24 -9.30
N ARG A 96 -4.84 -11.04 -9.77
CA ARG A 96 -3.91 -9.89 -9.89
C ARG A 96 -3.98 -8.90 -8.72
N LEU A 97 -4.69 -9.24 -7.63
CA LEU A 97 -4.68 -8.43 -6.42
C LEU A 97 -3.32 -8.49 -5.74
N ALA A 98 -2.62 -7.35 -5.68
CA ALA A 98 -1.45 -7.22 -4.83
C ALA A 98 -1.87 -7.12 -3.36
N GLN A 99 -1.33 -7.99 -2.51
CA GLN A 99 -1.56 -7.99 -1.07
C GLN A 99 -0.22 -7.79 -0.35
N VAL A 100 -0.15 -6.72 0.43
CA VAL A 100 1.04 -6.34 1.21
C VAL A 100 0.66 -6.36 2.68
N THR A 101 1.45 -7.04 3.50
CA THR A 101 1.15 -7.15 4.93
C THR A 101 1.96 -6.17 5.79
N TRP A 102 1.45 -5.85 6.99
CA TRP A 102 2.09 -4.90 7.90
C TRP A 102 3.48 -5.34 8.36
N ASP A 103 3.71 -6.64 8.51
CA ASP A 103 5.02 -7.24 8.78
C ASP A 103 5.98 -7.05 7.59
N GLU A 104 5.53 -7.26 6.34
CA GLU A 104 6.30 -6.99 5.12
C GLU A 104 6.73 -5.50 5.06
N ILE A 105 5.82 -4.59 5.42
CA ILE A 105 6.11 -3.13 5.50
C ILE A 105 7.10 -2.83 6.64
N ALA A 106 6.91 -3.43 7.82
CA ALA A 106 7.77 -3.21 8.97
C ALA A 106 9.21 -3.70 8.72
N GLN A 107 9.34 -4.86 8.07
CA GLN A 107 10.60 -5.40 7.62
C GLN A 107 11.26 -4.46 6.61
N PHE A 108 10.52 -4.00 5.59
CA PHE A 108 11.02 -3.04 4.62
C PHE A 108 11.56 -1.76 5.29
N PHE A 109 10.81 -1.18 6.24
CA PHE A 109 11.28 0.00 6.97
C PHE A 109 12.54 -0.28 7.76
N TYR A 110 12.62 -1.42 8.44
CA TYR A 110 13.78 -1.79 9.23
C TYR A 110 15.03 -1.91 8.35
N GLU A 111 14.95 -2.70 7.28
CA GLU A 111 16.05 -2.90 6.34
C GLU A 111 16.47 -1.59 5.67
N ARG A 112 15.50 -0.75 5.30
CA ARG A 112 15.77 0.53 4.62
C ARG A 112 16.49 1.52 5.51
N PHE A 113 16.13 1.61 6.78
CA PHE A 113 16.82 2.49 7.71
C PHE A 113 18.15 1.94 8.20
N GLN A 114 18.33 0.61 8.20
CA GLN A 114 19.65 0.02 8.45
C GLN A 114 20.61 0.30 7.30
N GLN A 115 20.16 0.15 6.05
CA GLN A 115 21.01 0.33 4.88
C GLN A 115 21.31 1.80 4.57
N PHE A 116 20.37 2.69 4.88
CA PHE A 116 20.48 4.12 4.59
C PHE A 116 20.26 4.94 5.88
N PRO A 117 21.15 4.83 6.88
CA PRO A 117 21.00 5.52 8.16
C PRO A 117 21.00 7.05 8.01
N GLU A 118 21.58 7.59 6.94
CA GLU A 118 21.54 9.03 6.61
C GLU A 118 20.12 9.55 6.29
N LYS A 119 19.19 8.66 5.94
CA LYS A 119 17.76 8.99 5.77
C LYS A 119 17.04 9.13 7.12
N LEU A 120 17.69 8.75 8.21
CA LEU A 120 17.28 9.09 9.55
C LEU A 120 18.07 10.32 9.99
N PRO A 121 17.42 11.45 10.29
CA PRO A 121 18.12 12.66 10.69
C PRO A 121 19.05 12.40 11.88
N SER A 122 20.32 12.79 11.79
CA SER A 122 21.32 12.54 12.84
C SER A 122 20.94 13.26 14.15
N ASP A 123 20.34 14.45 14.03
CA ASP A 123 19.74 15.17 15.14
C ASP A 123 18.35 14.57 15.45
N GLY A 124 18.15 14.09 16.68
CA GLY A 124 16.85 13.60 17.16
C GLY A 124 15.75 14.68 17.18
N ARG A 125 16.12 15.96 17.06
CA ARG A 125 15.19 17.09 16.87
C ARG A 125 14.69 17.22 15.43
N LEU A 126 15.49 16.76 14.46
CA LEU A 126 15.22 16.90 13.03
C LEU A 126 14.50 15.71 12.43
N ILE A 127 14.05 14.72 13.23
CA ILE A 127 13.16 13.65 12.72
C ILE A 127 12.03 14.36 11.98
N HIS A 128 12.11 14.32 10.65
CA HIS A 128 11.64 15.39 9.77
C HIS A 128 10.29 15.89 10.29
N GLU A 129 10.18 17.18 10.66
CA GLU A 129 8.92 17.73 11.19
C GLU A 129 7.73 17.52 10.22
N GLN A 130 8.06 17.26 8.94
CA GLN A 130 7.14 16.88 7.88
C GLN A 130 6.60 15.44 7.99
N TRP A 131 7.21 14.58 8.81
CA TRP A 131 6.74 13.21 9.00
C TRP A 131 5.57 13.20 9.98
N PRO A 132 4.47 12.50 9.65
CA PRO A 132 3.37 12.28 10.57
C PRO A 132 3.81 11.59 11.87
N ASP A 133 2.94 11.59 12.87
CA ASP A 133 3.20 11.08 14.22
C ASP A 133 3.82 9.67 14.21
N PHE A 134 3.30 8.77 13.36
CA PHE A 134 3.87 7.44 13.15
C PHE A 134 5.35 7.50 12.77
N GLY A 135 5.70 8.26 11.73
CA GLY A 135 7.07 8.35 11.24
C GLY A 135 8.02 8.89 12.31
N ARG A 136 7.58 9.87 13.10
CA ARG A 136 8.37 10.40 14.22
C ARG A 136 8.57 9.37 15.32
N ALA A 137 7.51 8.66 15.69
CA ALA A 137 7.55 7.62 16.71
C ALA A 137 8.42 6.43 16.28
N TYR A 138 8.23 5.93 15.05
CA TYR A 138 9.01 4.85 14.47
C TYR A 138 10.49 5.21 14.40
N GLY A 139 10.85 6.40 13.87
CA GLY A 139 12.24 6.83 13.77
C GLY A 139 12.96 6.91 15.14
N LYS A 140 12.26 7.39 16.18
CA LYS A 140 12.79 7.38 17.56
C LYS A 140 13.01 5.97 18.09
N ARG A 141 12.05 5.06 17.83
CA ARG A 141 12.14 3.67 18.28
C ARG A 141 13.22 2.89 17.54
N PHE A 142 13.34 3.09 16.23
CA PHE A 142 14.27 2.40 15.35
C PHE A 142 15.72 2.49 15.82
N ARG A 143 16.18 3.65 16.32
CA ARG A 143 17.54 3.82 16.86
C ARG A 143 17.87 2.88 18.03
N ARG A 144 16.85 2.31 18.67
CA ARG A 144 16.97 1.36 19.78
C ARG A 144 16.65 -0.07 19.34
N MET A 145 16.17 -0.26 18.11
CA MET A 145 15.76 -1.57 17.61
C MET A 145 16.98 -2.42 17.31
N LYS A 146 16.94 -3.69 17.71
CA LYS A 146 18.02 -4.65 17.47
C LYS A 146 17.71 -5.67 16.37
N SER A 147 16.46 -5.72 15.91
CA SER A 147 16.02 -6.70 14.91
C SER A 147 14.80 -6.19 14.14
N SER A 148 14.53 -6.81 12.99
CA SER A 148 13.29 -6.60 12.21
C SER A 148 12.05 -6.96 13.02
N ARG A 149 12.14 -7.97 13.90
CA ARG A 149 11.05 -8.36 14.79
C ARG A 149 10.60 -7.23 15.72
N GLU A 150 11.52 -6.44 16.26
CA GLU A 150 11.14 -5.28 17.10
C GLU A 150 10.46 -4.16 16.27
N SER A 151 10.75 -4.09 14.96
CA SER A 151 10.02 -3.23 14.02
C SER A 151 8.60 -3.72 13.78
N GLU A 152 8.43 -5.02 13.49
CA GLU A 152 7.12 -5.66 13.35
C GLU A 152 6.28 -5.47 14.62
N GLU A 153 6.89 -5.76 15.78
CA GLU A 153 6.57 -5.34 17.15
C GLU A 153 5.80 -4.01 17.17
N PHE A 154 6.57 -2.97 16.89
CA PHE A 154 6.14 -1.58 16.96
C PHE A 154 5.04 -1.22 15.97
N VAL A 155 5.14 -1.67 14.71
CA VAL A 155 4.16 -1.33 13.67
C VAL A 155 2.80 -1.94 14.00
N LEU A 156 2.78 -3.21 14.43
CA LEU A 156 1.53 -3.90 14.79
C LEU A 156 0.88 -3.25 16.01
N ASP A 157 1.65 -2.93 17.05
CA ASP A 157 1.15 -2.22 18.23
C ASP A 157 0.57 -0.84 17.87
N TYR A 158 1.24 -0.11 16.99
CA TYR A 158 0.75 1.19 16.51
C TYR A 158 -0.59 1.06 15.78
N ILE A 159 -0.71 0.11 14.85
CA ILE A 159 -1.95 -0.14 14.09
C ILE A 159 -3.10 -0.56 15.01
N GLU A 160 -2.84 -1.39 16.03
CA GLU A 160 -3.87 -1.79 16.99
C GLU A 160 -4.32 -0.60 17.86
N SER A 161 -3.39 0.28 18.27
CA SER A 161 -3.73 1.49 19.03
C SER A 161 -4.62 2.45 18.24
N GLU A 162 -4.35 2.64 16.94
CA GLU A 162 -5.16 3.44 16.03
C GLU A 162 -6.56 2.83 15.81
N ARG A 163 -6.65 1.51 15.80
CA ARG A 163 -7.93 0.80 15.70
C ARG A 163 -8.82 1.10 16.91
N VAL A 164 -8.27 1.00 18.13
CA VAL A 164 -9.01 1.26 19.38
C VAL A 164 -9.53 2.70 19.42
N LEU A 165 -8.68 3.68 19.05
CA LEU A 165 -9.03 5.10 19.01
C LEU A 165 -10.16 5.44 18.02
N ARG A 166 -10.32 4.66 16.95
CA ARG A 166 -11.37 4.87 15.93
C ARG A 166 -12.69 4.15 16.25
N THR A 167 -12.68 3.27 17.25
CA THR A 167 -13.87 2.50 17.69
C THR A 167 -14.42 2.98 19.04
N SER A 168 -13.81 4.00 19.65
CA SER A 168 -14.24 4.66 20.89
C SER A 168 -14.85 6.02 20.61
#